data_AF-A0A3S1CSD0-F1
#
_entry.id   AF-A0A3S1CSD0-F1
#
_cell.length_a   1.000
_cell.length_b   1.000
_cell.length_c   1.000
_cell.angle_alpha   90.00
_cell.angle_beta   90.00
_cell.angle_gamma   90.00
#
_symmetry.space_group_name_H-M   'P 1'
#
loop_
_entity.id
_entity.type
_entity.pdbx_description
1 polymer ?
#
loop_
_entity_poly.entity_id
_entity_poly.type
_entity_poly.pdbx_seq_one_letter_code
_entity_poly.pdbx_strand_id
1 'polypeptide(L)'
;MPKPPIQQAKENILRILRNAAPEVEEIVYPCLPQDMADYRSALDLVEVQQEFNRRKVKATLELYKETSPPQIVVATLDDIASGKLDEYMR
;
A
#
# COMPACT_ATOMS: atom_id res chain seq x y z
N MET A 1 22.20 -1.70 -7.96
CA MET A 1 21.37 -2.90 -8.17
C MET A 1 20.09 -2.75 -7.36
N PRO A 2 18.92 -3.16 -7.85
CA PRO A 2 17.70 -3.15 -7.06
C PRO A 2 17.87 -4.05 -5.82
N LYS A 3 17.27 -3.65 -4.69
CA LYS A 3 17.30 -4.46 -3.46
C LYS A 3 16.54 -5.78 -3.69
N PRO A 4 16.87 -6.87 -2.99
CA PRO A 4 16.07 -8.08 -3.03
C PRO A 4 14.60 -7.79 -2.63
N PRO A 5 13.60 -8.45 -3.26
CA PRO A 5 12.18 -8.18 -3.01
C PRO A 5 11.78 -8.21 -1.53
N ILE A 6 12.21 -9.23 -0.79
CA ILE A 6 11.97 -9.35 0.67
C ILE A 6 12.53 -8.14 1.43
N GLN A 7 13.71 -7.63 1.05
CA GLN A 7 14.31 -6.47 1.71
C GLN A 7 13.53 -5.17 1.40
N GLN A 8 12.97 -5.06 0.19
CA GLN A 8 12.07 -3.95 -0.15
C GLN A 8 10.77 -4.01 0.68
N ALA A 9 10.16 -5.20 0.78
CA ALA A 9 8.96 -5.42 1.58
C ALA A 9 9.20 -5.08 3.06
N LYS A 10 10.32 -5.54 3.63
CA LYS A 10 10.74 -5.22 5.00
C LYS A 10 10.85 -3.72 5.24
N GLU A 11 11.57 -3.02 4.37
CA GLU A 11 11.75 -1.57 4.50
C GLU A 11 10.41 -0.84 4.42
N ASN A 12 9.50 -1.29 3.54
CA ASN A 12 8.17 -0.72 3.44
C ASN A 12 7.34 -0.95 4.70
N ILE A 13 7.31 -2.19 5.21
CA ILE A 13 6.62 -2.55 6.46
C ILE A 13 7.11 -1.69 7.62
N LEU A 14 8.43 -1.63 7.84
CA LEU A 14 8.99 -0.85 8.95
C LEU A 14 8.79 0.66 8.78
N ARG A 15 8.73 1.16 7.55
CA ARG A 15 8.43 2.57 7.28
C ARG A 15 6.97 2.89 7.62
N ILE A 16 6.02 2.07 7.17
CA ILE A 16 4.60 2.24 7.47
C ILE A 16 4.37 2.11 8.98
N LEU A 17 4.92 1.07 9.61
CA LEU A 17 4.84 0.88 11.05
C LEU A 17 5.45 2.04 11.83
N ARG A 18 6.51 2.70 11.37
CA ARG A 18 7.08 3.88 12.05
C ARG A 18 6.17 5.11 11.95
N ASN A 19 5.49 5.27 10.82
CA ASN A 19 4.65 6.44 10.56
C ASN A 19 3.20 6.27 11.03
N ALA A 20 2.79 5.05 11.40
CA ALA A 20 1.47 4.79 11.96
C ALA A 20 1.26 5.59 13.26
N ALA A 21 0.09 6.19 13.42
CA ALA A 21 -0.27 6.94 14.61
C ALA A 21 -0.24 6.04 15.87
N PRO A 22 -0.04 6.59 17.08
CA PRO A 22 0.05 5.80 18.31
C PRO A 22 -1.18 4.94 18.61
N GLU A 23 -2.35 5.34 18.12
CA GLU A 23 -3.65 4.70 18.38
C GLU A 23 -3.95 3.56 17.40
N VAL A 24 -3.13 3.37 16.37
CA VAL A 24 -3.31 2.28 15.39
C VAL A 24 -3.00 0.95 16.06
N GLU A 25 -4.00 0.05 16.12
CA GLU A 25 -3.83 -1.30 16.67
C GLU A 25 -3.55 -2.36 15.60
N GLU A 26 -3.87 -2.06 14.33
CA GLU A 26 -3.70 -2.96 13.20
C GLU A 26 -3.32 -2.18 11.93
N ILE A 27 -2.36 -2.71 11.17
CA ILE A 27 -2.00 -2.21 9.85
C ILE A 27 -2.32 -3.28 8.82
N VAL A 28 -3.21 -2.94 7.89
CA VAL A 28 -3.52 -3.77 6.71
C VAL A 28 -2.57 -3.37 5.58
N TYR A 29 -1.81 -4.33 5.07
CA TYR A 29 -0.93 -4.16 3.92
C TYR A 29 -1.61 -4.72 2.68
N PRO A 30 -2.12 -3.85 1.79
CA PRO A 30 -2.57 -4.29 0.48
C PRO A 30 -1.37 -4.71 -0.37
N CYS A 31 -1.39 -5.95 -0.86
CA CYS A 31 -0.30 -6.54 -1.63
C CYS A 31 -0.82 -7.05 -2.96
N LEU A 32 -0.05 -6.85 -4.03
CA LEU A 32 -0.31 -7.52 -5.30
C LEU A 32 -0.03 -9.03 -5.14
N PRO A 33 -0.70 -9.90 -5.93
CA PRO A 33 -0.50 -11.35 -5.83
C PRO A 33 0.96 -11.79 -5.88
N GLN A 34 1.78 -11.16 -6.73
CA GLN A 34 3.20 -11.48 -6.87
C GLN A 34 4.06 -11.09 -5.65
N ASP A 35 3.63 -10.10 -4.87
CA ASP A 35 4.40 -9.58 -3.73
C ASP A 35 3.98 -10.23 -2.40
N MET A 36 2.85 -10.96 -2.38
CA MET A 36 2.30 -11.57 -1.16
C MET A 36 3.30 -12.46 -0.44
N ALA A 37 4.07 -13.27 -1.18
CA ALA A 37 5.08 -14.15 -0.59
C ALA A 37 6.20 -13.35 0.08
N ASP A 38 6.68 -12.28 -0.57
CA ASP A 38 7.75 -11.43 -0.05
C ASP A 38 7.33 -10.66 1.20
N TYR A 39 6.10 -10.10 1.22
CA TYR A 39 5.56 -9.44 2.40
C TYR A 39 5.35 -10.41 3.56
N ARG A 40 4.89 -11.63 3.28
CA ARG A 40 4.74 -12.66 4.30
C ARG A 40 6.09 -13.03 4.92
N SER A 41 7.08 -13.32 4.07
CA SER A 41 8.45 -13.60 4.54
C SER A 41 9.07 -12.42 5.29
N ALA A 42 8.81 -11.18 4.86
CA ALA A 42 9.29 -10.00 5.55
C ALA A 42 8.64 -9.79 6.93
N LEU A 43 7.34 -10.09 7.07
CA LEU A 43 6.67 -10.06 8.37
C LEU A 43 7.25 -11.09 9.34
N ASP A 44 7.69 -12.26 8.85
CA ASP A 44 8.29 -13.32 9.67
C ASP A 44 9.72 -12.98 10.15
N LEU A 45 10.32 -11.88 9.69
CA LEU A 45 11.65 -11.46 10.13
C LEU A 45 11.64 -11.00 11.59
N VAL A 46 12.66 -11.41 12.33
CA VAL A 46 12.78 -11.15 13.78
C VAL A 46 12.74 -9.66 14.08
N GLU A 47 13.47 -8.84 13.32
CA GLU A 47 13.48 -7.39 13.52
C GLU A 47 12.12 -6.73 13.27
N VAL A 48 11.32 -7.29 12.37
CA VAL A 48 9.97 -6.79 12.07
C VAL A 48 9.02 -7.16 13.19
N GLN A 49 9.05 -8.43 13.63
CA GLN A 49 8.25 -8.91 14.76
C GLN A 49 8.55 -8.14 16.04
N GLN A 50 9.82 -7.82 16.33
CA GLN A 50 10.21 -7.02 17.48
C GLN A 50 9.57 -5.63 17.46
N GLU A 51 9.53 -4.96 16.31
CA GLU A 51 8.92 -3.63 16.20
C GLU A 51 7.40 -3.67 16.34
N PHE A 52 6.72 -4.65 15.75
CA PHE A 52 5.28 -4.81 15.93
C PHE A 52 4.92 -5.11 17.39
N ASN A 53 5.66 -6.00 18.05
CA ASN A 53 5.47 -6.31 19.47
C ASN A 53 5.73 -5.10 20.36
N ARG A 54 6.79 -4.33 20.09
CA ARG A 54 7.11 -3.09 20.82
C ARG A 54 5.98 -2.07 20.72
N ARG A 55 5.38 -1.94 19.53
CA ARG A 55 4.26 -1.02 19.29
C ARG A 55 2.88 -1.59 19.65
N LYS A 56 2.78 -2.89 19.94
CA LYS A 56 1.51 -3.61 20.14
C LYS A 56 0.55 -3.47 18.96
N VAL A 57 1.09 -3.52 17.74
CA VAL A 57 0.34 -3.40 16.49
C VAL A 57 0.28 -4.77 15.81
N LYS A 58 -0.85 -5.11 15.22
CA LYS A 58 -1.01 -6.30 14.38
C LYS A 58 -0.77 -5.96 12.92
N ALA A 59 -0.32 -6.95 12.15
CA ALA A 59 -0.17 -6.84 10.71
C ALA A 59 -1.10 -7.83 10.01
N THR A 60 -1.85 -7.36 9.03
CA THR A 60 -2.67 -8.20 8.16
C THR A 60 -2.25 -7.96 6.72
N LEU A 61 -2.04 -9.03 5.95
CA LEU A 61 -1.85 -8.93 4.51
C LEU A 61 -3.19 -9.11 3.82
N GLU A 62 -3.55 -8.18 2.95
CA GLU A 62 -4.74 -8.28 2.11
C GLU A 62 -4.33 -8.25 0.65
N LEU A 63 -4.91 -9.13 -0.16
CA LEU A 63 -4.75 -9.03 -1.61
C LEU A 63 -5.38 -7.72 -2.08
N TYR A 64 -4.58 -6.88 -2.75
CA TYR A 64 -5.08 -5.66 -3.35
C TYR A 64 -6.16 -6.04 -4.36
N LYS A 65 -7.40 -5.70 -4.01
CA LYS A 65 -8.55 -5.78 -4.92
C LYS A 65 -8.64 -4.42 -5.57
N GLU A 66 -8.33 -4.36 -6.86
CA GLU A 66 -8.56 -3.18 -7.66
C GLU A 66 -10.09 -2.96 -7.73
N THR A 67 -10.62 -2.12 -6.85
CA THR A 67 -12.08 -1.86 -6.76
C THR A 67 -12.58 -1.07 -7.97
N SER A 68 -11.67 -0.45 -8.74
CA SER A 68 -11.90 0.07 -10.09
C SER A 68 -10.55 0.27 -10.78
N PRO A 69 -10.35 -0.19 -12.03
CA PRO A 69 -9.17 0.18 -12.79
C PRO A 69 -9.12 1.70 -12.96
N PRO A 70 -7.92 2.32 -13.00
CA PRO A 70 -7.80 3.75 -13.23
C PRO A 70 -8.49 4.12 -14.55
N GLN A 71 -9.48 5.02 -14.48
CA GLN A 71 -10.13 5.56 -15.67
C GLN A 71 -9.28 6.71 -16.21
N ILE A 72 -8.58 6.47 -17.32
CA ILE A 72 -7.86 7.53 -18.03
C ILE A 72 -8.86 8.28 -18.90
N VAL A 73 -9.11 9.54 -18.57
CA VAL A 73 -9.93 10.45 -19.37
C VAL A 73 -9.00 11.32 -20.22
N VAL A 74 -9.13 11.22 -21.55
CA VAL A 74 -8.45 12.12 -22.50
C VAL A 74 -9.46 13.17 -22.93
N ALA A 75 -9.22 14.42 -22.52
CA ALA A 75 -10.09 15.56 -22.83
C ALA A 75 -9.37 16.57 -23.72
N THR A 76 -10.13 17.25 -24.59
CA THR A 76 -9.64 18.36 -25.39
C THR A 76 -9.72 19.68 -24.61
N LEU A 77 -9.09 20.74 -25.13
CA LEU A 77 -9.21 22.09 -24.54
C LEU A 77 -10.67 22.59 -24.53
N ASP A 78 -11.46 22.19 -25.53
CA ASP A 78 -12.87 22.56 -25.62
C ASP A 78 -13.71 21.85 -24.54
N ASP A 79 -13.41 20.58 -24.23
CA ASP A 79 -14.07 19.83 -23.15
C ASP A 79 -13.79 20.45 -21.77
N ILE A 80 -12.62 21.07 -21.59
CA ILE A 80 -12.27 21.83 -20.37
C ILE A 80 -13.08 23.13 -20.32
N ALA A 81 -13.11 23.88 -21.43
CA ALA A 81 -13.81 25.16 -21.50
C ALA A 81 -15.33 25.02 -21.33
N SER A 82 -15.89 23.87 -21.72
CA SER A 82 -17.33 23.58 -21.61
C SER A 82 -17.75 22.96 -20.27
N GLY A 83 -16.82 22.73 -19.33
CA GLY A 83 -17.12 22.10 -18.03
C GLY A 83 -17.46 20.60 -18.11
N LYS A 84 -17.24 19.96 -19.27
CA LYS A 84 -17.56 18.55 -19.49
C LYS A 84 -16.61 17.60 -18.74
N LEU A 85 -15.45 18.10 -18.32
CA LEU A 85 -14.52 17.38 -17.44
C LEU A 85 -15.18 16.98 -16.11
N ASP A 86 -16.05 17.83 -15.57
CA ASP A 86 -16.72 17.61 -14.28
C ASP A 86 -17.72 16.43 -14.32
N GLU A 87 -18.22 16.09 -15.51
CA GLU A 87 -19.12 14.95 -15.73
C GLU A 87 -18.40 13.61 -15.64
N TYR A 88 -17.10 13.56 -16.02
CA TYR A 88 -16.29 12.35 -15.94
C TYR A 88 -15.73 12.08 -14.54
N MET A 89 -15.80 13.05 -13.62
CA MET A 89 -15.30 12.95 -12.25
C MET A 89 -16.39 12.63 -11.20
N ARG A 90 -17.64 12.38 -11.64
CA ARG A 90 -18.75 11.92 -10.78
C ARG A 90 -18.88 10.41 -10.79
#